data_AF-A0A966Z0G3-F1
#
_entry.id   AF-A0A966Z0G3-F1
#
_cell.length_a   1.000
_cell.length_b   1.000
_cell.length_c   1.000
_cell.angle_alpha   90.00
_cell.angle_beta   90.00
_cell.angle_gamma   90.00
#
_symmetry.space_group_name_H-M   'P 1'
#
loop_
_entity.id
_entity.type
_entity.pdbx_description
1 polymer ?
#
loop_
_entity_poly.entity_id
_entity_poly.type
_entity_poly.pdbx_seq_one_letter_code
_entity_poly.pdbx_strand_id
1 'polypeptide(L)'
;MRTTIDLPEELLRTAKALAENRHQTLSRVITDLAWKGLEPTPVTYALKNGFPILPPSADARPYTLEHVKEMAAEFEDGQMAAELNR
;
A
#
# COMPACT_ATOMS: atom_id res chain seq x y z
N MET A 1 18.02 -1.53 -14.29
CA MET A 1 17.31 -2.37 -15.27
C MET A 1 16.91 -1.49 -16.46
N ARG A 2 16.89 -2.01 -17.69
CA ARG A 2 16.40 -1.27 -18.86
C ARG A 2 15.06 -1.89 -19.28
N THR A 3 14.02 -1.08 -19.28
CA THR A 3 12.65 -1.51 -19.60
C THR A 3 12.13 -0.62 -20.73
N THR A 4 11.38 -1.20 -21.65
CA THR A 4 10.63 -0.48 -22.68
C THR A 4 9.21 -0.30 -22.18
N ILE A 5 8.69 0.92 -22.24
CA ILE A 5 7.32 1.26 -21.86
C ILE A 5 6.69 2.09 -22.97
N ASP A 6 5.40 1.92 -23.19
CA ASP A 6 4.65 2.75 -24.12
C ASP A 6 4.30 4.08 -23.44
N LEU A 7 4.62 5.19 -24.11
CA LEU A 7 4.35 6.54 -23.62
C LEU A 7 3.54 7.30 -24.67
N PRO A 8 2.41 7.93 -24.29
CA PRO A 8 1.72 8.87 -25.18
C PRO A 8 2.67 9.97 -25.66
N GLU A 9 2.50 10.42 -26.91
CA GLU A 9 3.42 11.39 -27.51
C GLU A 9 3.46 12.72 -26.74
N GLU A 10 2.28 13.20 -26.30
CA GLU A 10 2.16 14.39 -25.44
C GLU A 10 3.03 14.26 -24.18
N LEU A 11 2.96 13.10 -23.51
CA LEU A 11 3.68 12.85 -22.28
C LEU A 11 5.19 12.84 -22.53
N LEU A 12 5.65 12.25 -23.64
CA LEU A 12 7.06 12.26 -24.02
C LEU A 12 7.58 13.68 -24.27
N ARG A 13 6.79 14.53 -24.94
CA ARG A 13 7.16 15.94 -25.19
C ARG A 13 7.25 16.72 -23.88
N THR A 14 6.27 16.59 -23.00
CA THR A 14 6.28 17.23 -21.67
C THR A 14 7.47 16.75 -20.84
N ALA A 15 7.76 15.45 -20.83
CA ALA A 15 8.88 14.90 -20.07
C ALA A 15 10.24 15.38 -20.59
N LYS A 16 10.41 15.53 -21.91
CA LYS A 16 11.63 16.11 -22.51
C LYS A 16 11.83 17.57 -22.09
N ALA A 17 10.80 18.40 -22.20
CA ALA A 17 10.86 19.79 -21.78
C ALA A 17 11.18 19.92 -20.28
N LEU A 18 10.61 19.04 -19.45
CA LEU A 18 10.90 19.01 -18.01
C LEU A 18 12.35 18.59 -17.71
N ALA A 19 12.88 17.62 -18.46
CA ALA A 19 14.26 17.16 -18.34
C ALA A 19 15.26 18.26 -18.72
N GLU A 20 15.00 19.00 -19.79
CA GLU A 20 15.78 20.17 -20.20
C GLU A 20 15.77 21.25 -19.12
N ASN A 21 14.59 21.61 -18.61
CA ASN A 21 14.42 22.61 -17.57
C ASN A 21 15.15 22.25 -16.25
N ARG A 22 15.13 20.96 -15.88
CA ARG A 22 15.78 20.45 -14.66
C ARG A 22 17.25 20.08 -14.85
N HIS A 23 17.80 20.20 -16.07
CA HIS A 23 19.14 19.72 -16.42
C HIS A 23 19.38 18.25 -16.02
N GLN A 24 18.38 17.40 -16.26
CA GLN A 24 18.40 15.97 -15.94
C GLN A 24 18.17 15.12 -17.19
N THR A 25 18.50 13.83 -17.12
CA THR A 25 18.16 12.90 -18.21
C THR A 25 16.67 12.58 -18.21
N LEU A 26 16.12 12.27 -19.39
CA LEU A 26 14.72 11.85 -19.53
C LEU A 26 14.40 10.65 -18.63
N SER A 27 15.27 9.63 -18.61
CA SER A 27 15.10 8.44 -17.78
C SER A 27 15.04 8.78 -16.28
N ARG A 28 15.84 9.77 -15.83
CA ARG A 28 15.81 10.19 -14.42
C ARG A 28 14.50 10.89 -14.08
N VAL A 29 14.04 11.81 -14.93
CA VAL A 29 12.76 12.51 -14.74
C VAL A 29 11.59 11.52 -14.72
N ILE A 30 11.54 10.59 -15.68
CA ILE A 30 10.48 9.56 -15.72
C ILE A 30 10.51 8.69 -14.46
N THR A 31 11.70 8.29 -14.00
CA THR A 31 11.85 7.50 -12.77
C THR A 31 11.34 8.26 -11.55
N ASP A 32 11.73 9.54 -11.40
CA ASP A 32 11.31 10.36 -10.26
C ASP A 32 9.78 10.59 -10.27
N LEU A 33 9.18 10.76 -11.45
CA LEU A 33 7.72 10.88 -11.59
C LEU A 33 7.00 9.56 -11.31
N ALA A 34 7.54 8.44 -11.78
CA ALA A 34 6.98 7.11 -11.54
C ALA A 34 6.96 6.80 -10.04
N TRP A 35 8.04 7.10 -9.31
CA TRP A 35 8.06 6.94 -7.85
C TRP A 35 6.97 7.73 -7.17
N LYS A 36 6.82 9.02 -7.52
CA LYS A 36 5.74 9.87 -6.97
C LYS A 36 4.35 9.34 -7.30
N GLY A 37 4.15 8.78 -8.50
CA GLY A 37 2.87 8.19 -8.89
C GLY A 37 2.58 6.84 -8.22
N LEU A 38 3.61 6.14 -7.76
CA LEU A 38 3.51 4.88 -7.03
C LEU A 38 3.44 5.08 -5.51
N GLU A 39 3.62 6.30 -5.00
CA GLU A 39 3.41 6.60 -3.59
C GLU A 39 1.95 6.23 -3.22
N PRO A 40 1.75 5.40 -2.19
CA PRO A 40 0.40 5.02 -1.78
C PRO A 40 -0.36 6.29 -1.41
N THR A 41 -1.60 6.39 -1.88
CA THR A 41 -2.46 7.51 -1.53
C THR A 41 -2.56 7.59 -0.01
N PRO A 42 -2.28 8.75 0.62
CA PRO A 42 -2.36 8.87 2.06
C PRO A 42 -3.78 8.52 2.51
N VAL A 43 -3.92 7.44 3.28
CA VAL A 43 -5.20 7.13 3.91
C VAL A 43 -5.38 8.14 5.03
N THR A 44 -6.40 8.99 4.90
CA THR A 44 -6.77 9.93 5.96
C THR A 44 -7.58 9.21 7.02
N TYR A 45 -6.98 9.00 8.18
CA TYR A 45 -7.67 8.47 9.36
C TYR A 45 -8.18 9.62 10.22
N ALA A 46 -9.38 9.49 10.76
CA ALA A 46 -9.81 10.38 11.83
C ALA A 46 -8.94 10.10 13.08
N LEU A 47 -8.46 11.14 13.74
CA LEU A 47 -7.76 10.98 15.02
C LEU A 47 -8.75 11.12 16.18
N LYS A 48 -8.70 10.22 17.15
CA LYS A 48 -9.34 10.38 18.46
C LYS A 48 -8.29 10.26 19.55
N ASN A 49 -8.10 11.34 20.30
CA ASN A 49 -7.08 11.43 21.36
C ASN A 49 -5.66 11.09 20.88
N GLY A 50 -5.33 11.46 19.64
CA GLY A 50 -4.00 11.18 19.04
C GLY A 50 -3.86 9.78 18.42
N PHE A 51 -4.88 8.92 18.50
CA PHE A 51 -4.87 7.60 17.86
C PHE A 51 -5.68 7.58 16.58
N PRO A 52 -5.20 6.92 15.51
CA PRO A 52 -5.96 6.76 14.27
C PRO A 52 -7.18 5.85 14.50
N ILE A 53 -8.34 6.32 14.06
CA ILE A 53 -9.56 5.55 13.99
C ILE A 53 -9.65 4.98 12.59
N LEU A 54 -9.64 3.66 12.50
CA LEU A 54 -9.97 2.94 11.28
C LEU A 54 -11.49 2.98 11.11
N PRO A 55 -12.02 3.53 10.00
CA PRO A 55 -13.46 3.47 9.76
C PRO A 55 -13.88 2.00 9.63
N PRO A 56 -14.99 1.58 10.27
CA PRO A 56 -15.53 0.25 10.05
C PRO A 56 -15.92 0.09 8.58
N SER A 57 -15.68 -1.09 7.99
CA SER A 57 -16.27 -1.44 6.71
C SER A 57 -17.81 -1.46 6.82
N ALA A 58 -18.51 -1.30 5.70
CA ALA A 58 -19.98 -1.27 5.70
C ALA A 58 -20.62 -2.51 6.35
N ASP A 59 -19.93 -3.66 6.25
CA ASP A 59 -20.36 -4.94 6.81
C ASP A 59 -19.69 -5.29 8.15
N ALA A 60 -18.97 -4.35 8.75
CA ALA A 60 -18.26 -4.60 10.00
C ALA A 60 -19.25 -4.93 11.13
N ARG A 61 -19.03 -6.08 11.77
CA ARG A 61 -19.76 -6.48 12.98
C ARG A 61 -18.90 -6.24 14.22
N PRO A 62 -19.48 -5.83 15.35
CA PRO A 62 -18.74 -5.69 16.59
C PRO A 62 -18.21 -7.06 17.03
N TYR A 63 -16.91 -7.12 17.33
CA TYR A 63 -16.30 -8.30 17.94
C TYR A 63 -16.28 -8.14 19.46
N THR A 64 -16.69 -9.18 20.18
CA THR A 64 -16.63 -9.22 21.64
C THR A 64 -15.38 -9.97 22.10
N LEU A 65 -15.13 -9.92 23.40
CA LEU A 65 -14.02 -10.65 24.01
C LEU A 65 -14.20 -12.17 23.86
N GLU A 66 -15.44 -12.66 23.88
CA GLU A 66 -15.79 -14.06 23.68
C GLU A 66 -15.33 -14.54 22.29
N HIS A 67 -15.64 -13.78 21.24
CA HIS A 67 -15.16 -14.11 19.88
C HIS A 67 -13.63 -14.16 19.80
N VAL A 68 -12.92 -13.26 20.50
CA VAL A 68 -11.45 -13.26 20.53
C VAL A 68 -10.91 -14.50 21.25
N LYS A 69 -11.53 -14.89 22.37
CA LYS A 69 -11.15 -16.08 23.12
C LYS A 69 -11.38 -17.36 22.33
N GLU A 70 -12.52 -17.46 21.64
CA GLU A 70 -12.84 -18.59 20.76
C GLU A 70 -11.81 -18.72 19.63
N MET A 71 -11.52 -17.63 18.91
CA MET A 71 -10.49 -17.64 17.87
C MET A 71 -9.11 -18.03 18.43
N ALA A 72 -8.69 -17.47 19.56
CA ALA A 72 -7.40 -17.79 20.17
C ALA A 72 -7.28 -19.28 20.54
N ALA A 73 -8.34 -19.87 21.09
CA ALA A 73 -8.39 -21.30 21.39
C ALA A 73 -8.29 -22.16 20.12
N GLU A 74 -9.01 -21.80 19.05
CA GLU A 74 -8.90 -22.47 17.75
C GLU A 74 -7.47 -22.41 17.17
N PHE A 75 -6.79 -21.27 17.33
CA PHE A 75 -5.40 -21.10 16.90
C PHE A 75 -4.43 -21.99 17.71
N GLU A 76 -4.60 -22.07 19.03
CA GLU A 76 -3.79 -22.92 19.90
C GLU A 76 -4.00 -24.42 19.57
N ASP A 77 -5.25 -24.85 19.41
CA ASP A 77 -5.58 -26.23 19.03
C ASP A 77 -5.00 -26.59 17.65
N GLY A 78 -5.05 -25.67 16.69
CA GLY A 78 -4.46 -25.84 15.36
C GLY A 78 -2.93 -25.93 15.38
N GLN A 79 -2.26 -25.18 16.24
CA GLN A 79 -0.80 -25.27 16.43
C GLN A 79 -0.40 -26.59 17.08
N MET A 80 -1.13 -27.03 18.12
CA MET A 80 -0.88 -28.31 18.78
C MET A 80 -1.08 -29.50 17.84
N ALA A 81 -2.10 -29.46 16.97
CA ALA A 81 -2.33 -30.48 15.95
C ALA A 81 -1.23 -30.49 14.87
N ALA A 82 -0.65 -29.34 14.54
CA ALA A 82 0.47 -29.23 13.60
C ALA A 82 1.79 -29.75 14.19
N GLU A 83 2.01 -29.57 15.50
CA GLU A 83 3.20 -30.09 16.20
C GLU A 83 3.15 -31.61 16.44
N LEU A 84 1.96 -32.18 16.71
CA LEU A 84 1.79 -33.62 16.92
C LEU A 84 1.94 -34.47 15.65
N ASN A 85 1.81 -33.87 14.46
CA ASN A 85 1.96 -34.53 13.16
C ASN A 85 3.39 -34.42 12.57
N ARG A 86 4.38 -34.06 13.39
CA ARG A 86 5.78 -33.85 12.99
C ARG A 86 6.71 -34.88 13.64
#